data_AF-A0A2E8K1J2-F1
#
_entry.id   AF-A0A2E8K1J2-F1
#
_cell.length_a   1.000
_cell.length_b   1.000
_cell.length_c   1.000
_cell.angle_alpha   90.00
_cell.angle_beta   90.00
_cell.angle_gamma   90.00
#
_symmetry.space_group_name_H-M   'P 1'
#
loop_
_entity.id
_entity.type
_entity.pdbx_description
1 polymer ?
#
loop_
_entity_poly.entity_id
_entity_poly.type
_entity_poly.pdbx_seq_one_letter_code
_entity_poly.pdbx_strand_id
1 'polypeptide(L)'
;MPHQRPDFNLPSTWAALFRQVARMSLAASEATEGLEGPPPIQPFGDDDVSIEAWSIAMKPDDPSAVTRLSSLLGATQAEAPAPLLSPREDLAIEVWTECELSIVHAAWRIVMAAGDAAGAARLKRRVQSAVAWHLERTQPDNATTHPWGVHAFLELGSPWLEASDYAASMIHAVEAAGHSSEESDPLSIWILLDAAAGLDRRKGGNFGA
;
A
#
# COMPACT_ATOMS: atom_id res chain seq x y z
N MET A 1 33.45 -11.76 -9.36
CA MET A 1 32.74 -10.48 -9.17
C MET A 1 32.32 -10.41 -7.72
N PRO A 2 32.73 -9.42 -6.93
CA PRO A 2 32.24 -9.28 -5.55
C PRO A 2 30.72 -9.03 -5.60
N HIS A 3 29.94 -9.83 -4.88
CA HIS A 3 28.51 -9.60 -4.71
C HIS A 3 28.33 -8.34 -3.86
N GLN A 4 28.05 -7.20 -4.49
CA GLN A 4 27.67 -5.99 -3.79
C GLN A 4 26.33 -6.23 -3.11
N ARG A 5 26.25 -5.96 -1.81
CA ARG A 5 24.98 -6.08 -1.06
C ARG A 5 23.98 -5.07 -1.63
N PRO A 6 22.68 -5.44 -1.77
CA PRO A 6 21.65 -4.51 -2.17
C PRO A 6 21.59 -3.31 -1.20
N ASP A 7 21.41 -2.10 -1.74
CA ASP A 7 21.23 -0.88 -0.94
C ASP A 7 19.74 -0.57 -0.80
N PHE A 8 19.18 -0.91 0.37
CA PHE A 8 17.75 -0.71 0.65
C PHE A 8 17.39 0.75 0.98
N ASN A 9 18.34 1.67 0.98
CA ASN A 9 18.01 3.11 0.99
C ASN A 9 17.50 3.58 -0.38
N LEU A 10 17.67 2.77 -1.43
CA LEU A 10 17.25 3.11 -2.79
C LEU A 10 15.84 2.57 -3.09
N PRO A 11 14.92 3.41 -3.60
CA PRO A 11 13.59 2.96 -4.07
C PRO A 11 13.67 1.85 -5.12
N SER A 12 14.66 1.92 -6.01
CA SER A 12 14.86 0.94 -7.08
C SER A 12 15.19 -0.46 -6.54
N THR A 13 15.88 -0.56 -5.40
CA THR A 13 16.14 -1.85 -4.74
C THR A 13 14.84 -2.48 -4.23
N TRP A 14 13.98 -1.69 -3.59
CA TRP A 14 12.66 -2.17 -3.13
C TRP A 14 11.73 -2.52 -4.28
N ALA A 15 11.67 -1.69 -5.33
CA ALA A 15 10.89 -1.97 -6.52
C ALA A 15 11.34 -3.27 -7.21
N ALA A 16 12.66 -3.55 -7.23
CA ALA A 16 13.19 -4.82 -7.73
C ALA A 16 12.79 -5.99 -6.83
N LEU A 17 12.86 -5.84 -5.50
CA LEU A 17 12.41 -6.86 -4.55
C LEU A 17 10.93 -7.18 -4.71
N PHE A 18 10.05 -6.18 -4.80
CA PHE A 18 8.61 -6.40 -4.98
C PHE A 18 8.30 -7.19 -6.25
N ARG A 19 8.97 -6.87 -7.37
CA ARG A 19 8.86 -7.63 -8.62
C ARG A 19 9.39 -9.05 -8.50
N GLN A 20 10.47 -9.25 -7.76
CA GLN A 20 11.03 -10.58 -7.53
C GLN A 20 10.05 -11.45 -6.76
N VAL A 21 9.50 -10.94 -5.64
CA VAL A 21 8.51 -11.66 -4.83
C VAL A 21 7.26 -11.96 -5.64
N ALA A 22 6.73 -10.97 -6.37
CA ALA A 22 5.59 -11.17 -7.28
C ALA A 22 5.84 -12.25 -8.35
N ARG A 23 7.06 -12.32 -8.92
CA ARG A 23 7.43 -13.35 -9.92
C ARG A 23 7.59 -14.74 -9.33
N MET A 24 8.10 -14.85 -8.10
CA MET A 24 8.22 -16.13 -7.42
C MET A 24 6.84 -16.75 -7.20
N SER A 25 5.82 -15.92 -6.95
CA SER A 25 4.43 -16.32 -6.91
C SER A 25 3.87 -16.67 -8.30
N LEU A 26 4.16 -15.87 -9.34
CA LEU A 26 3.71 -16.12 -10.72
C LEU A 26 4.33 -17.34 -11.42
N ALA A 27 5.46 -17.89 -10.94
CA ALA A 27 6.00 -19.13 -11.51
C ALA A 27 5.02 -20.33 -11.39
N ALA A 28 3.89 -20.17 -10.68
CA ALA A 28 2.76 -21.08 -10.63
C ALA A 28 1.58 -20.72 -11.57
N SER A 29 1.55 -19.56 -12.23
CA SER A 29 0.44 -19.13 -13.10
C SER A 29 0.88 -18.15 -14.21
N GLU A 30 0.65 -18.52 -15.46
CA GLU A 30 0.94 -17.69 -16.64
C GLU A 30 0.03 -16.45 -16.70
N ALA A 31 0.64 -15.26 -16.73
CA ALA A 31 0.25 -14.02 -17.46
C ALA A 31 0.47 -12.75 -16.61
N THR A 32 1.21 -11.78 -17.16
CA THR A 32 1.12 -10.36 -16.76
C THR A 32 1.27 -9.47 -17.99
N GLU A 33 0.20 -9.34 -18.77
CA GLU A 33 -0.02 -8.19 -19.66
C GLU A 33 -1.13 -7.34 -19.05
N GLY A 34 -0.79 -6.11 -18.63
CA GLY A 34 -1.72 -5.12 -18.09
C GLY A 34 -2.23 -5.44 -16.68
N LEU A 35 -1.93 -4.58 -15.70
CA LEU A 35 -2.65 -4.64 -14.41
C LEU A 35 -4.08 -4.11 -14.63
N GLU A 36 -4.99 -4.96 -15.10
CA GLU A 36 -6.42 -4.66 -15.24
C GLU A 36 -7.10 -4.56 -13.87
N GLY A 37 -6.88 -3.46 -13.15
CA GLY A 37 -7.47 -3.23 -11.81
C GLY A 37 -7.05 -4.27 -10.75
N PRO A 38 -7.28 -4.02 -9.46
CA PRO A 38 -7.07 -5.05 -8.45
C PRO A 38 -8.04 -6.21 -8.71
N PRO A 39 -7.64 -7.48 -8.52
CA PRO A 39 -8.59 -8.58 -8.46
C PRO A 39 -9.61 -8.34 -7.33
N PRO A 40 -10.77 -9.02 -7.31
CA PRO A 40 -11.80 -8.81 -6.31
C PRO A 40 -11.22 -8.83 -4.89
N ILE A 41 -11.38 -7.73 -4.17
CA ILE A 41 -10.81 -7.59 -2.84
C ILE A 41 -11.81 -8.19 -1.84
N GLN A 42 -11.64 -9.47 -1.54
CA GLN A 42 -12.37 -10.14 -0.47
C GLN A 42 -11.63 -9.90 0.86
N PRO A 43 -12.34 -9.69 1.99
CA PRO A 43 -13.77 -9.94 2.23
C PRO A 43 -14.67 -8.71 2.10
N PHE A 44 -14.29 -7.69 1.32
CA PHE A 44 -15.02 -6.43 1.31
C PHE A 44 -16.42 -6.63 0.71
N GLY A 45 -17.46 -6.16 1.40
CA GLY A 45 -18.80 -6.08 0.82
C GLY A 45 -18.82 -5.05 -0.32
N ASP A 46 -19.73 -5.20 -1.27
CA ASP A 46 -19.85 -4.29 -2.42
C ASP A 46 -20.06 -2.81 -2.02
N ASP A 47 -20.63 -2.59 -0.84
CA ASP A 47 -20.89 -1.26 -0.26
C ASP A 47 -19.75 -0.76 0.65
N ASP A 48 -18.61 -1.45 0.73
CA ASP A 48 -17.50 -1.05 1.60
C ASP A 48 -16.76 0.18 1.05
N VAL A 49 -16.38 1.08 1.95
CA VAL A 49 -15.62 2.31 1.62
C VAL A 49 -14.34 2.01 0.86
N SER A 50 -13.73 0.86 1.11
CA SER A 50 -12.52 0.40 0.41
C SER A 50 -12.79 0.15 -1.08
N ILE A 51 -13.94 -0.43 -1.43
CA ILE A 51 -14.35 -0.64 -2.82
C ILE A 51 -14.55 0.70 -3.53
N GLU A 52 -15.23 1.66 -2.89
CA GLU A 52 -15.40 2.99 -3.47
C GLU A 52 -14.06 3.71 -3.65
N ALA A 53 -13.16 3.64 -2.66
CA ALA A 53 -11.81 4.21 -2.74
C ALA A 53 -11.02 3.64 -3.94
N TRP A 54 -11.09 2.33 -4.16
CA TRP A 54 -10.48 1.69 -5.32
C TRP A 54 -11.12 2.07 -6.64
N SER A 55 -12.45 2.24 -6.69
CA SER A 55 -13.15 2.75 -7.88
C SER A 55 -12.66 4.14 -8.30
N ILE A 56 -12.23 4.97 -7.34
CA ILE A 56 -11.62 6.28 -7.57
C ILE A 56 -10.17 6.11 -8.02
N ALA A 57 -9.37 5.29 -7.32
CA ALA A 57 -7.95 5.10 -7.59
C ALA A 57 -7.64 4.41 -8.93
N MET A 58 -8.61 3.69 -9.49
CA MET A 58 -8.52 3.06 -10.81
C MET A 58 -8.74 4.01 -11.98
N LYS A 59 -9.05 5.29 -11.72
CA LYS A 59 -9.18 6.33 -12.74
C LYS A 59 -8.05 7.36 -12.55
N PRO A 60 -6.79 7.01 -12.84
CA PRO A 60 -5.64 7.86 -12.50
C PRO A 60 -5.67 9.22 -13.22
N ASP A 61 -6.34 9.31 -14.37
CA ASP A 61 -6.50 10.55 -15.13
C ASP A 61 -7.70 11.40 -14.67
N ASP A 62 -8.47 10.96 -13.67
CA ASP A 62 -9.58 11.72 -13.11
C ASP A 62 -9.05 12.87 -12.23
N PRO A 63 -9.11 14.15 -12.68
CA PRO A 63 -8.61 15.27 -11.90
C PRO A 63 -9.41 15.50 -10.61
N SER A 64 -10.59 14.87 -10.48
CA SER A 64 -11.42 14.94 -9.28
C SER A 64 -11.10 13.87 -8.23
N ALA A 65 -10.20 12.90 -8.54
CA ALA A 65 -9.90 11.77 -7.66
C ALA A 65 -9.52 12.18 -6.23
N VAL A 66 -8.63 13.18 -6.11
CA VAL A 66 -8.21 13.74 -4.81
C VAL A 66 -9.40 14.28 -4.02
N THR A 67 -10.28 15.04 -4.66
CA THR A 67 -11.46 15.65 -4.03
C THR A 67 -12.48 14.59 -3.62
N ARG A 68 -12.75 13.63 -4.51
CA ARG A 68 -13.70 12.53 -4.26
C ARG A 68 -13.23 11.66 -3.10
N LEU A 69 -11.98 11.22 -3.10
CA LEU A 69 -11.43 10.42 -1.99
C LEU A 69 -11.38 11.23 -0.70
N SER A 70 -11.00 12.51 -0.75
CA SER A 70 -11.02 13.37 0.45
C SER A 70 -12.43 13.54 1.03
N SER A 71 -13.46 13.56 0.19
CA SER A 71 -14.85 13.61 0.61
C SER A 71 -15.29 12.28 1.24
N LEU A 72 -14.94 11.16 0.60
CA LEU A 72 -15.22 9.81 1.07
C LEU A 72 -14.63 9.56 2.48
N LEU A 73 -13.38 9.97 2.68
CA LEU A 73 -12.68 9.84 3.95
C LEU A 73 -13.09 10.88 5.01
N GLY A 74 -13.99 11.81 4.68
CA GLY A 74 -14.46 12.87 5.57
C GLY A 74 -13.37 13.86 6.01
N ALA A 75 -13.67 14.68 7.02
CA ALA A 75 -12.66 15.51 7.69
C ALA A 75 -12.09 14.77 8.90
N THR A 76 -10.77 14.86 9.10
CA THR A 76 -10.16 14.52 10.39
C THR A 76 -9.86 15.79 11.15
N GLN A 77 -10.21 15.81 12.44
CA GLN A 77 -9.84 16.86 13.39
C GLN A 77 -8.72 16.39 14.34
N ALA A 78 -8.15 15.21 14.11
CA ALA A 78 -7.20 14.62 15.04
C ALA A 78 -5.90 15.44 15.08
N GLU A 79 -5.52 15.89 16.28
CA GLU A 79 -4.22 16.49 16.55
C GLU A 79 -3.09 15.45 16.60
N ALA A 80 -3.44 14.16 16.76
CA ALA A 80 -2.53 13.02 16.79
C ALA A 80 -2.63 12.16 15.50
N PRO A 81 -1.61 11.33 15.20
CA PRO A 81 -1.70 10.31 14.16
C PRO A 81 -2.99 9.51 14.27
N ALA A 82 -3.65 9.24 13.15
CA ALA A 82 -4.94 8.57 13.11
C ALA A 82 -5.13 7.79 11.79
N PRO A 83 -5.89 6.68 11.79
CA PRO A 83 -6.24 5.96 10.58
C PRO A 83 -7.11 6.82 9.64
N LEU A 84 -7.20 6.42 8.38
CA LEU A 84 -8.07 7.01 7.36
C LEU A 84 -9.54 6.66 7.59
N LEU A 85 -9.81 5.42 8.00
CA LEU A 85 -11.11 4.93 8.42
C LEU A 85 -11.28 5.04 9.94
N SER A 86 -12.49 5.34 10.36
CA SER A 86 -12.86 5.12 11.77
C SER A 86 -12.86 3.61 12.06
N PRO A 87 -12.37 3.18 13.24
CA PRO A 87 -12.57 1.82 13.72
C PRO A 87 -14.04 1.40 13.65
N ARG A 88 -14.27 0.16 13.22
CA ARG A 88 -15.60 -0.42 13.04
C ARG A 88 -15.83 -1.53 14.06
N GLU A 89 -16.90 -1.42 14.84
CA GLU A 89 -17.25 -2.43 15.85
C GLU A 89 -17.89 -3.68 15.23
N ASP A 90 -18.34 -3.59 13.97
CA ASP A 90 -18.98 -4.68 13.23
C ASP A 90 -18.00 -5.57 12.46
N LEU A 91 -16.70 -5.28 12.51
CA LEU A 91 -15.63 -6.05 11.85
C LEU A 91 -14.64 -6.61 12.87
N ALA A 92 -14.05 -7.75 12.57
CA ALA A 92 -12.84 -8.20 13.24
C ALA A 92 -11.71 -7.19 13.00
N ILE A 93 -10.80 -7.03 13.96
CA ILE A 93 -9.75 -6.01 13.89
C ILE A 93 -8.83 -6.23 12.68
N GLU A 94 -8.58 -7.49 12.32
CA GLU A 94 -7.79 -7.89 11.16
C GLU A 94 -8.46 -7.46 9.86
N VAL A 95 -9.77 -7.70 9.72
CA VAL A 95 -10.55 -7.31 8.54
C VAL A 95 -10.61 -5.79 8.40
N TRP A 96 -10.86 -5.07 9.50
CA TRP A 96 -10.82 -3.61 9.49
C TRP A 96 -9.44 -3.07 9.13
N THR A 97 -8.38 -3.67 9.67
CA THR A 97 -7.00 -3.27 9.37
C THR A 97 -6.67 -3.50 7.91
N GLU A 98 -7.15 -4.60 7.32
CA GLU A 98 -7.03 -4.86 5.89
C GLU A 98 -7.72 -3.82 5.02
N CYS A 99 -8.97 -3.47 5.34
CA CYS A 99 -9.69 -2.37 4.68
C CYS A 99 -8.87 -1.07 4.74
N GLU A 100 -8.45 -0.69 5.94
CA GLU A 100 -7.68 0.53 6.19
C GLU A 100 -6.37 0.56 5.38
N LEU A 101 -5.56 -0.50 5.42
CA LEU A 101 -4.30 -0.56 4.68
C LEU A 101 -4.53 -0.55 3.16
N SER A 102 -5.62 -1.18 2.68
CA SER A 102 -5.99 -1.13 1.25
C SER A 102 -6.31 0.31 0.81
N ILE A 103 -6.96 1.10 1.67
CA ILE A 103 -7.25 2.51 1.40
C ILE A 103 -5.98 3.35 1.50
N VAL A 104 -5.07 3.07 2.43
CA VAL A 104 -3.73 3.70 2.48
C VAL A 104 -3.02 3.52 1.14
N HIS A 105 -3.06 2.32 0.56
CA HIS A 105 -2.51 2.04 -0.77
C HIS A 105 -3.19 2.88 -1.86
N ALA A 106 -4.53 2.82 -1.94
CA ALA A 106 -5.31 3.55 -2.95
C ALA A 106 -5.09 5.07 -2.87
N ALA A 107 -5.07 5.62 -1.64
CA ALA A 107 -4.85 7.02 -1.37
C ALA A 107 -3.45 7.47 -1.79
N TRP A 108 -2.41 6.69 -1.48
CA TRP A 108 -1.06 7.03 -1.89
C TRP A 108 -0.89 6.98 -3.40
N ARG A 109 -1.48 5.98 -4.06
CA ARG A 109 -1.53 5.91 -5.53
C ARG A 109 -2.13 7.19 -6.13
N ILE A 110 -3.25 7.68 -5.61
CA ILE A 110 -3.89 8.92 -6.07
C ILE A 110 -2.97 10.13 -5.85
N VAL A 111 -2.36 10.25 -4.66
CA VAL A 111 -1.42 11.35 -4.36
C VAL A 111 -0.24 11.36 -5.33
N MET A 112 0.34 10.19 -5.61
CA MET A 112 1.46 10.03 -6.54
C MET A 112 1.08 10.42 -7.97
N ALA A 113 -0.11 10.06 -8.43
CA ALA A 113 -0.61 10.42 -9.76
C ALA A 113 -0.94 11.92 -9.86
N ALA A 114 -1.48 12.52 -8.80
CA ALA A 114 -1.93 13.92 -8.79
C ALA A 114 -0.79 14.95 -8.73
N GLY A 115 0.39 14.56 -8.22
CA GLY A 115 1.53 15.48 -8.08
C GLY A 115 1.18 16.70 -7.21
N ASP A 116 1.40 17.91 -7.75
CA ASP A 116 1.17 19.18 -7.04
C ASP A 116 -0.27 19.71 -7.15
N ALA A 117 -1.23 18.88 -7.59
CA ALA A 117 -2.62 19.28 -7.73
C ALA A 117 -3.23 19.78 -6.41
N ALA A 118 -4.21 20.68 -6.52
CA ALA A 118 -4.93 21.22 -5.37
C ALA A 118 -5.53 20.09 -4.50
N GLY A 119 -5.27 20.13 -3.19
CA GLY A 119 -5.74 19.12 -2.25
C GLY A 119 -4.82 17.89 -2.09
N ALA A 120 -3.92 17.60 -3.04
CA ALA A 120 -3.02 16.45 -2.96
C ALA A 120 -2.12 16.52 -1.72
N ALA A 121 -1.62 17.72 -1.37
CA ALA A 121 -0.85 17.94 -0.15
C ALA A 121 -1.64 17.65 1.14
N ARG A 122 -2.95 17.89 1.16
CA ARG A 122 -3.81 17.57 2.32
C ARG A 122 -4.02 16.06 2.42
N LEU A 123 -4.33 15.40 1.31
CA LEU A 123 -4.46 13.95 1.28
C LEU A 123 -3.15 13.25 1.66
N LYS A 124 -2.01 13.72 1.13
CA LYS A 124 -0.67 13.27 1.54
C LYS A 124 -0.47 13.31 3.05
N ARG A 125 -0.80 14.44 3.70
CA ARG A 125 -0.69 14.54 5.18
C ARG A 125 -1.59 13.56 5.91
N ARG A 126 -2.78 13.25 5.36
CA ARG A 126 -3.65 12.22 5.95
C ARG A 126 -3.05 10.82 5.82
N VAL A 127 -2.50 10.48 4.65
CA VAL A 127 -1.81 9.20 4.46
C VAL A 127 -0.59 9.09 5.38
N GLN A 128 0.19 10.16 5.52
CA GLN A 128 1.31 10.23 6.47
C GLN A 128 0.85 10.00 7.91
N SER A 129 -0.27 10.62 8.31
CA SER A 129 -0.88 10.43 9.63
C SER A 129 -1.29 8.97 9.89
N ALA A 130 -1.90 8.33 8.90
CA ALA A 130 -2.31 6.92 8.98
C ALA A 130 -1.09 5.98 9.06
N VAL A 131 -0.08 6.20 8.21
CA VAL A 131 1.18 5.45 8.25
C VAL A 131 1.84 5.55 9.64
N ALA A 132 1.93 6.75 10.20
CA ALA A 132 2.48 6.95 11.54
C ALA A 132 1.64 6.24 12.62
N TRP A 133 0.31 6.27 12.50
CA TRP A 133 -0.57 5.54 13.42
C TRP A 133 -0.34 4.03 13.36
N HIS A 134 -0.19 3.46 12.16
CA HIS A 134 0.05 2.03 11.96
C HIS A 134 1.41 1.58 12.47
N LEU A 135 2.47 2.36 12.23
CA LEU A 135 3.80 2.07 12.76
C LEU A 135 3.80 1.99 14.30
N GLU A 136 2.97 2.79 14.97
CA GLU A 136 2.87 2.79 16.44
C GLU A 136 1.96 1.67 16.98
N ARG A 137 0.92 1.27 16.26
CA ARG A 137 -0.22 0.50 16.83
C ARG A 137 -0.51 -0.85 16.19
N THR A 138 0.01 -1.11 15.00
CA THR A 138 -0.27 -2.36 14.29
C THR A 138 1.01 -3.14 14.10
N GLN A 139 0.93 -4.46 14.20
CA GLN A 139 2.03 -5.33 13.81
C GLN A 139 1.78 -5.81 12.37
N PRO A 140 2.80 -5.78 11.51
CA PRO A 140 2.65 -6.07 10.08
C PRO A 140 2.24 -7.53 9.81
N ASP A 141 2.58 -8.47 10.69
CA ASP A 141 2.25 -9.89 10.61
C ASP A 141 0.87 -10.24 11.16
N ASN A 142 0.32 -9.42 12.05
CA ASN A 142 -1.01 -9.60 12.65
C ASN A 142 -2.12 -8.83 11.93
N ALA A 143 -1.77 -7.99 10.96
CA ALA A 143 -2.70 -7.08 10.31
C ALA A 143 -3.37 -7.68 9.07
N THR A 144 -2.60 -8.30 8.18
CA THR A 144 -3.07 -8.68 6.83
C THR A 144 -2.21 -9.76 6.18
N THR A 145 -2.82 -10.65 5.39
CA THR A 145 -2.07 -11.56 4.50
C THR A 145 -1.56 -10.89 3.22
N HIS A 146 -1.94 -9.63 2.97
CA HIS A 146 -1.63 -8.89 1.75
C HIS A 146 -0.75 -7.66 2.03
N PRO A 147 0.20 -7.27 1.15
CA PRO A 147 1.16 -6.20 1.42
C PRO A 147 0.59 -4.81 1.11
N TRP A 148 -0.65 -4.53 1.52
CA TRP A 148 -1.33 -3.26 1.26
C TRP A 148 -0.56 -2.06 1.82
N GLY A 149 -0.41 -1.01 1.01
CA GLY A 149 0.26 0.22 1.42
C GLY A 149 1.76 0.12 1.63
N VAL A 150 2.42 -1.02 1.35
CA VAL A 150 3.86 -1.24 1.64
C VAL A 150 4.78 -0.13 1.13
N HIS A 151 4.53 0.41 -0.07
CA HIS A 151 5.31 1.52 -0.60
C HIS A 151 5.06 2.84 0.14
N ALA A 152 3.88 3.03 0.73
CA ALA A 152 3.54 4.24 1.46
C ALA A 152 4.29 4.28 2.79
N PHE A 153 4.45 3.14 3.46
CA PHE A 153 5.34 3.01 4.61
C PHE A 153 6.78 3.40 4.26
N LEU A 154 7.33 2.88 3.16
CA LEU A 154 8.68 3.23 2.72
C LEU A 154 8.85 4.72 2.40
N GLU A 155 7.86 5.36 1.78
CA GLU A 155 7.95 6.75 1.35
C GLU A 155 7.61 7.77 2.44
N LEU A 156 6.75 7.42 3.39
CA LEU A 156 6.15 8.34 4.34
C LEU A 156 6.45 8.01 5.80
N GLY A 157 6.88 6.79 6.07
CA GLY A 157 7.15 6.32 7.42
C GLY A 157 8.37 7.00 8.03
N SER A 158 8.26 7.27 9.33
CA SER A 158 9.32 7.86 10.13
C SER A 158 9.23 7.34 11.57
N PRO A 159 10.35 6.95 12.20
CA PRO A 159 11.71 6.84 11.64
C PRO A 159 11.82 5.85 10.48
N TRP A 160 12.72 6.12 9.52
CA TRP A 160 12.81 5.30 8.31
C TRP A 160 13.18 3.84 8.59
N LEU A 161 14.05 3.59 9.58
CA LEU A 161 14.45 2.23 9.94
C LEU A 161 13.24 1.38 10.34
N GLU A 162 12.39 1.91 11.22
CA GLU A 162 11.15 1.25 11.65
C GLU A 162 10.20 1.02 10.47
N ALA A 163 10.06 2.01 9.59
CA ALA A 163 9.23 1.88 8.40
C ALA A 163 9.74 0.83 7.41
N SER A 164 11.07 0.72 7.25
CA SER A 164 11.69 -0.29 6.40
C SER A 164 11.56 -1.70 6.98
N ASP A 165 11.67 -1.85 8.30
CA ASP A 165 11.48 -3.13 8.99
C ASP A 165 10.01 -3.57 8.92
N TYR A 166 9.07 -2.61 9.06
CA TYR A 166 7.64 -2.85 8.87
C TYR A 166 7.35 -3.34 7.46
N ALA A 167 7.84 -2.63 6.43
CA ALA A 167 7.67 -3.02 5.04
C ALA A 167 8.29 -4.40 4.75
N ALA A 168 9.50 -4.69 5.25
CA ALA A 168 10.14 -5.98 5.11
C ALA A 168 9.29 -7.10 5.72
N SER A 169 8.67 -6.85 6.87
CA SER A 169 7.82 -7.81 7.56
C SER A 169 6.54 -8.11 6.79
N MET A 170 5.92 -7.10 6.15
CA MET A 170 4.78 -7.30 5.25
C MET A 170 5.15 -8.20 4.05
N ILE A 171 6.32 -7.97 3.45
CA ILE A 171 6.80 -8.81 2.34
C ILE A 171 7.06 -10.24 2.82
N HIS A 172 7.67 -10.40 3.99
CA HIS A 172 7.94 -11.73 4.54
C HIS A 172 6.64 -12.49 4.84
N ALA A 173 5.59 -11.82 5.32
CA ALA A 173 4.29 -12.43 5.57
C ALA A 173 3.68 -13.00 4.27
N VAL A 174 3.78 -12.26 3.16
CA VAL A 174 3.33 -12.71 1.83
C VAL A 174 4.12 -13.92 1.35
N GLU A 175 5.45 -13.88 1.49
CA GLU A 175 6.30 -15.02 1.13
C GLU A 175 5.95 -16.25 1.98
N ALA A 176 5.82 -16.10 3.29
CA ALA A 176 5.47 -17.19 4.20
C ALA A 176 4.10 -17.80 3.86
N ALA A 177 3.10 -16.96 3.57
CA ALA A 177 1.79 -17.41 3.11
C ALA A 177 1.88 -18.17 1.79
N GLY A 178 2.60 -17.63 0.80
CA GLY A 178 2.77 -18.27 -0.52
C GLY A 178 3.56 -19.59 -0.50
N HIS A 179 4.44 -19.81 0.48
CA HIS A 179 5.08 -21.12 0.67
C HIS A 179 4.13 -22.16 1.29
N SER A 180 3.05 -21.73 1.94
CA SER A 180 2.08 -22.60 2.60
C SER A 180 0.87 -22.95 1.73
N SER A 181 0.57 -22.15 0.71
CA SER A 181 -0.50 -22.40 -0.27
C SER A 181 0.06 -23.03 -1.55
N GLU A 182 -0.66 -24.02 -2.09
CA GLU A 182 -0.32 -24.58 -3.41
C GLU A 182 -0.66 -23.61 -4.56
N GLU A 183 -1.49 -22.60 -4.29
CA GLU A 183 -1.89 -21.57 -5.24
C GLU A 183 -1.24 -20.22 -4.91
N SER A 184 -0.82 -19.53 -5.97
CA SER A 184 -0.32 -18.17 -5.88
C SER A 184 -1.46 -17.19 -5.67
N ASP A 185 -1.37 -16.34 -4.66
CA ASP A 185 -2.34 -15.27 -4.42
C ASP A 185 -2.21 -14.13 -5.46
N PRO A 186 -3.18 -13.99 -6.40
CA PRO A 186 -3.12 -12.96 -7.43
C PRO A 186 -3.21 -11.54 -6.88
N LEU A 187 -3.85 -11.36 -5.72
CA LEU A 187 -4.01 -10.04 -5.12
C LEU A 187 -2.68 -9.53 -4.58
N SER A 188 -1.94 -10.32 -3.80
CA SER A 188 -0.59 -9.94 -3.35
C SER A 188 0.35 -9.63 -4.51
N ILE A 189 0.32 -10.42 -5.59
CA ILE A 189 1.12 -10.14 -6.80
C ILE A 189 0.76 -8.76 -7.34
N TRP A 190 -0.53 -8.50 -7.53
CA TRP A 190 -1.00 -7.23 -8.07
C TRP A 190 -0.54 -6.05 -7.20
N ILE A 191 -0.68 -6.17 -5.88
CA ILE A 191 -0.29 -5.14 -4.91
C ILE A 191 1.20 -4.83 -5.00
N LEU A 192 2.05 -5.86 -5.07
CA LEU A 192 3.51 -5.71 -5.17
C LEU A 192 3.93 -5.07 -6.48
N LEU A 193 3.30 -5.45 -7.60
CA LEU A 193 3.58 -4.86 -8.90
C LEU A 193 3.12 -3.40 -8.96
N ASP A 194 1.96 -3.08 -8.38
CA ASP A 194 1.48 -1.69 -8.29
C ASP A 194 2.42 -0.85 -7.42
N ALA A 195 2.88 -1.41 -6.31
CA ALA A 195 3.82 -0.77 -5.42
C ALA A 195 5.18 -0.50 -6.06
N ALA A 196 5.69 -1.45 -6.84
CA ALA A 196 6.91 -1.27 -7.61
C ALA A 196 6.75 -0.14 -8.64
N ALA A 197 5.61 -0.08 -9.33
CA ALA A 197 5.31 0.99 -10.27
C ALA A 197 5.17 2.36 -9.58
N GLY A 198 4.64 2.40 -8.36
CA GLY A 198 4.64 3.58 -7.50
C GLY A 198 6.05 4.10 -7.22
N LEU A 199 6.92 3.22 -6.69
CA LEU A 199 8.30 3.57 -6.35
C LEU A 199 9.12 4.03 -7.57
N ASP A 200 8.90 3.45 -8.74
CA ASP A 200 9.57 3.87 -9.98
C ASP A 200 9.16 5.27 -10.45
N ARG A 201 7.92 5.70 -10.15
CA ARG A 201 7.42 7.04 -10.48
C ARG A 201 7.90 8.12 -9.51
N ARG A 202 8.45 7.72 -8.36
CA ARG A 202 8.92 8.64 -7.33
C ARG A 202 10.00 9.57 -7.87
N LYS A 203 9.84 10.87 -7.62
CA LYS A 203 10.87 11.89 -7.89
C LYS A 203 11.65 12.14 -6.58
N GLY A 204 12.91 11.73 -6.50
CA GLY A 204 13.74 12.00 -5.31
C GLY A 204 14.92 11.04 -5.12
N GLY A 205 15.80 11.39 -4.18
CA GLY A 205 16.95 10.57 -3.74
C GLY A 205 16.56 9.48 -2.75
N ASN A 206 17.51 9.01 -1.94
CA ASN A 206 17.31 7.90 -1.00
C ASN A 206 16.10 8.10 -0.06
N PHE A 207 15.59 7.01 0.50
CA PHE A 207 14.64 7.11 1.61
C PHE A 207 15.30 7.71 2.85
N GLY A 208 14.50 8.39 3.69
CA GLY A 208 14.97 8.97 4.96
C GLY A 208 16.00 10.10 4.85
N ALA A 209 16.27 10.59 3.62
CA ALA A 209 17.18 11.69 3.34
C ALA A 209 16.54 13.08 3.53
#